data_AF-F7SXF5-F1
#
_entry.id   AF-F7SXF5-F1
#
_cell.length_a   1.000
_cell.length_b   1.000
_cell.length_c   1.000
_cell.angle_alpha   90.00
_cell.angle_beta   90.00
_cell.angle_gamma   90.00
#
_symmetry.space_group_name_H-M   'P 1'
#
loop_
_entity.id
_entity.type
_entity.pdbx_description
1 polymer ?
#
loop_
_entity_poly.entity_id
_entity_poly.type
_entity_poly.pdbx_seq_one_letter_code
_entity_poly.pdbx_strand_id
1 'polypeptide(L)'
;MRQLETLAREAQSFADAPRQAAEQPVRWHGRGGAALSPDETEVARVMQICNACRYCEGFCAVFPAMTRRLEFGKADLNYLANLCHNCGACLHACQYAPPHEFAVNVPQAMAKVRLQTYTEYAFPAALGKLYRRNGLALSLATAAGLALFLALTVMLTGGLFHAPLAGDFYAVFPHNTLALMFGSVFGFAMLALGIGAARFWRDVSPGAASGAAVAEAAHDALRLRYLDGGHGKGCNNADDAFTLWRRRFHHFTFYGFMLCFAATCVATLYHYLLGQQAPYPFWSAPVLLGTAGGIGLLIGPAGLLWLNLKRHPLQGDAAQKPMDRGFIALLLLTSATGLALLAGRDTGAMALLLAVHLGVVMALFLTLPYGKFAHGIYRSAALLKWAIEKRQPDKLQLGAD
;
A
#
# COMPACT_ATOMS: atom_id res chain seq x y z
N MET A 1 -19.91 -47.23 43.17
CA MET A 1 -20.92 -46.74 42.20
C MET A 1 -21.60 -45.44 42.64
N ARG A 2 -22.08 -45.29 43.89
CA ARG A 2 -22.71 -44.03 44.36
C ARG A 2 -21.88 -42.76 44.12
N GLN A 3 -20.57 -42.81 44.30
CA GLN A 3 -19.68 -41.65 44.13
C GLN A 3 -19.58 -41.16 42.67
N LEU A 4 -19.65 -42.07 41.70
CA LEU A 4 -19.61 -41.74 40.26
C LEU A 4 -20.93 -41.12 39.80
N GLU A 5 -22.06 -41.61 40.30
CA GLU A 5 -23.38 -41.02 40.03
C GLU A 5 -23.52 -39.63 40.64
N THR A 6 -22.94 -39.39 41.83
CA THR A 6 -22.92 -38.06 42.44
C THR A 6 -22.10 -37.09 41.60
N LEU A 7 -20.89 -37.48 41.19
CA LEU A 7 -20.03 -36.65 40.34
C LEU A 7 -20.65 -36.40 38.96
N ALA A 8 -21.35 -37.38 38.38
CA ALA A 8 -22.06 -37.22 37.11
C ALA A 8 -23.22 -36.21 37.23
N ARG A 9 -24.00 -36.26 38.33
CA ARG A 9 -25.06 -35.26 38.58
C ARG A 9 -24.51 -33.87 38.86
N GLU A 10 -23.38 -33.77 39.53
CA GLU A 10 -22.66 -32.50 39.74
C GLU A 10 -22.18 -31.92 38.41
N ALA A 11 -21.59 -32.75 37.53
CA ALA A 11 -21.18 -32.32 36.19
C ALA A 11 -22.38 -31.85 35.34
N GLN A 12 -23.52 -32.53 35.44
CA GLN A 12 -24.75 -32.14 34.74
C GLN A 12 -25.30 -30.79 35.26
N SER A 13 -25.21 -30.53 36.57
CA SER A 13 -25.70 -29.26 37.14
C SER A 13 -24.85 -28.06 36.73
N PHE A 14 -23.56 -28.25 36.42
CA PHE A 14 -22.72 -27.22 35.79
C PHE A 14 -23.05 -26.97 34.32
N ALA A 15 -23.58 -27.97 33.61
CA ALA A 15 -23.98 -27.84 32.20
C ALA A 15 -25.36 -27.16 32.03
N ASP A 16 -26.29 -27.42 32.96
CA ASP A 16 -27.67 -26.91 32.93
C ASP A 16 -27.84 -25.55 33.64
N ALA A 17 -26.80 -25.07 34.33
CA ALA A 17 -26.80 -23.72 34.86
C ALA A 17 -26.90 -22.70 33.70
N PRO A 18 -27.87 -21.77 33.69
CA PRO A 18 -27.90 -20.71 32.69
C PRO A 18 -26.56 -20.00 32.72
N ARG A 19 -25.84 -19.97 31.58
CA ARG A 19 -24.56 -19.28 31.43
C ARG A 19 -24.76 -17.79 31.72
N GLN A 20 -24.77 -17.41 32.98
CA GLN A 20 -24.56 -16.05 33.46
C GLN A 20 -23.05 -15.74 33.48
N ALA A 21 -22.28 -16.31 32.57
CA ALA A 21 -21.03 -15.71 32.15
C ALA A 21 -21.41 -14.47 31.36
N ALA A 22 -21.75 -13.39 32.08
CA ALA A 22 -21.69 -12.07 31.50
C ALA A 22 -20.25 -11.94 30.98
N GLU A 23 -20.10 -11.89 29.65
CA GLU A 23 -18.86 -11.47 29.00
C GLU A 23 -18.42 -10.19 29.71
N GLN A 24 -17.43 -10.30 30.60
CA GLN A 24 -16.76 -9.12 31.09
C GLN A 24 -15.72 -8.81 30.00
N PRO A 25 -15.96 -7.83 29.11
CA PRO A 25 -14.89 -7.38 28.24
C PRO A 25 -13.75 -6.94 29.16
N VAL A 26 -12.61 -7.64 29.08
CA VAL A 26 -11.38 -7.23 29.75
C VAL A 26 -11.10 -5.81 29.27
N ARG A 27 -11.40 -4.82 30.13
CA ARG A 27 -11.12 -3.42 29.86
C ARG A 27 -9.63 -3.22 30.09
N TRP A 28 -8.86 -3.30 29.01
CA TRP A 28 -7.44 -2.96 29.00
C TRP A 28 -7.29 -1.48 29.38
N HIS A 29 -6.87 -1.21 30.62
CA HIS A 29 -6.57 0.12 31.09
C HIS A 29 -5.20 0.55 30.56
N GLY A 30 -5.18 1.26 29.42
CA GLY A 30 -3.98 1.97 28.98
C GLY A 30 -3.73 3.19 29.89
N ARG A 31 -2.68 3.15 30.72
CA ARG A 31 -2.18 4.35 31.42
C ARG A 31 -1.23 5.10 30.48
N GLY A 32 -1.48 6.39 30.27
CA GLY A 32 -0.42 7.35 29.90
C GLY A 32 -0.21 7.68 28.41
N GLY A 33 -1.19 7.45 27.53
CA GLY A 33 -1.13 7.88 26.13
C GLY A 33 -2.50 8.35 25.62
N ALA A 34 -2.54 9.04 24.49
CA ALA A 34 -3.80 9.39 23.81
C ALA A 34 -4.70 8.14 23.69
N ALA A 35 -6.01 8.30 23.91
CA ALA A 35 -6.96 7.19 23.90
C ALA A 35 -6.86 6.41 22.57
N LEU A 36 -6.61 5.11 22.65
CA LEU A 36 -6.56 4.23 21.49
C LEU A 36 -7.94 4.14 20.84
N SER A 37 -7.99 4.09 19.51
CA SER A 37 -9.20 3.74 18.78
C SER A 37 -9.58 2.28 19.03
N PRO A 38 -10.81 1.84 18.70
CA PRO A 38 -11.20 0.43 18.80
C PRO A 38 -10.30 -0.51 18.00
N ASP A 39 -9.87 -0.11 16.80
CA ASP A 39 -8.98 -0.94 15.97
C ASP A 39 -7.56 -1.01 16.55
N GLU A 40 -7.07 0.07 17.14
CA GLU A 40 -5.78 0.11 17.84
C GLU A 40 -5.82 -0.73 19.12
N THR A 41 -6.90 -0.66 19.87
CA THR A 41 -7.13 -1.50 21.06
C THR A 41 -7.12 -2.98 20.70
N GLU A 42 -7.73 -3.34 19.57
CA GLU A 42 -7.72 -4.72 19.09
C GLU A 42 -6.32 -5.18 18.66
N VAL A 43 -5.55 -4.35 17.94
CA VAL A 43 -4.16 -4.70 17.62
C VAL A 43 -3.33 -4.83 18.90
N ALA A 44 -3.51 -3.97 19.90
CA ALA A 44 -2.80 -4.08 21.17
C ALA A 44 -3.10 -5.42 21.87
N ARG A 45 -4.39 -5.81 21.94
CA ARG A 45 -4.81 -7.11 22.49
C ARG A 45 -4.17 -8.29 21.74
N VAL A 46 -4.24 -8.27 20.41
CA VAL A 46 -3.65 -9.31 19.56
C VAL A 46 -2.14 -9.38 19.77
N MET A 47 -1.43 -8.25 19.79
CA MET A 47 0.02 -8.22 20.01
C MET A 47 0.41 -8.67 21.42
N GLN A 48 -0.39 -8.38 22.45
CA GLN A 48 -0.17 -8.91 23.80
C GLN A 48 -0.23 -10.44 23.83
N ILE A 49 -1.27 -11.02 23.23
CA ILE A 49 -1.43 -12.48 23.12
C ILE A 49 -0.28 -13.08 22.29
N CYS A 50 0.06 -12.47 21.15
CA CYS A 50 1.16 -12.93 20.32
C CYS A 50 2.52 -12.85 21.03
N ASN A 51 2.75 -11.83 21.87
CA ASN A 51 4.00 -11.68 22.62
C ASN A 51 4.15 -12.71 23.75
N ALA A 52 3.03 -13.18 24.31
CA ALA A 52 3.04 -14.30 25.25
C ALA A 52 3.26 -15.65 24.53
N CYS A 53 2.62 -15.87 23.37
CA CYS A 53 2.66 -17.15 22.66
C CYS A 53 3.96 -17.36 21.84
N ARG A 54 4.48 -16.30 21.19
CA ARG A 54 5.71 -16.27 20.36
C ARG A 54 5.84 -17.31 19.23
N TYR A 55 4.83 -18.14 18.98
CA TYR A 55 4.86 -19.19 17.95
C TYR A 55 5.22 -18.68 16.53
N CYS A 56 4.82 -17.44 16.20
CA CYS A 56 5.03 -16.85 14.87
C CYS A 56 6.32 -16.03 14.74
N GLU A 57 7.24 -16.05 15.72
CA GLU A 57 8.41 -15.17 15.76
C GLU A 57 9.28 -15.22 14.48
N GLY A 58 9.43 -16.40 13.88
CA GLY A 58 10.22 -16.59 12.66
C GLY A 58 9.55 -16.16 11.34
N PHE A 59 8.29 -15.73 11.34
CA PHE A 59 7.53 -15.58 10.09
C PHE A 59 7.81 -14.27 9.36
N CYS A 60 7.96 -13.16 10.08
CA CYS A 60 8.21 -11.84 9.48
C CYS A 60 8.75 -10.83 10.50
N ALA A 61 9.19 -9.66 10.05
CA ALA A 61 9.76 -8.61 10.90
C ALA A 61 8.83 -8.08 12.01
N VAL A 62 7.51 -8.25 11.88
CA VAL A 62 6.55 -7.75 12.88
C VAL A 62 6.77 -8.39 14.24
N PHE A 63 7.00 -9.71 14.29
CA PHE A 63 7.07 -10.42 15.57
C PHE A 63 8.36 -10.13 16.34
N PRO A 64 9.56 -10.17 15.72
CA PRO A 64 10.80 -9.74 16.38
C PRO A 64 10.78 -8.25 16.78
N ALA A 65 10.07 -7.39 16.05
CA ALA A 65 9.85 -6.01 16.50
C ALA A 65 8.91 -5.95 17.71
N MET A 66 7.80 -6.69 17.66
CA MET A 66 6.81 -6.75 18.73
C MET A 66 7.41 -7.28 20.05
N THR A 67 8.29 -8.29 20.01
CA THR A 67 8.87 -8.90 21.22
C THR A 67 9.78 -7.96 22.01
N ARG A 68 10.20 -6.84 21.43
CA ARG A 68 10.99 -5.77 22.07
C ARG A 68 10.14 -4.78 22.88
N ARG A 69 8.85 -5.07 23.05
CA ARG A 69 7.87 -4.23 23.77
C ARG A 69 7.10 -5.09 24.76
N LEU A 70 6.71 -4.49 25.88
CA LEU A 70 5.76 -5.09 26.85
C LEU A 70 4.37 -4.44 26.78
N GLU A 71 4.33 -3.19 26.32
CA GLU A 71 3.12 -2.41 26.14
C GLU A 71 3.07 -1.89 24.69
N PHE A 72 1.86 -1.70 24.17
CA PHE A 72 1.64 -1.31 22.78
C PHE A 72 0.87 0.01 22.70
N GLY A 73 1.61 1.13 22.67
CA GLY A 73 1.04 2.46 22.47
C GLY A 73 0.65 2.73 21.02
N LYS A 74 -0.12 3.79 20.77
CA LYS A 74 -0.60 4.20 19.43
C LYS A 74 0.50 4.18 18.37
N ALA A 75 1.65 4.75 18.71
CA ALA A 75 2.78 4.89 17.81
C ALA A 75 3.35 3.51 17.41
N ASP A 76 3.56 2.62 18.39
CA ASP A 76 4.01 1.25 18.15
C ASP A 76 3.02 0.46 17.29
N LEU A 77 1.72 0.60 17.56
CA LEU A 77 0.67 -0.05 16.78
C LEU A 77 0.70 0.39 15.31
N ASN A 78 0.83 1.69 15.06
CA ASN A 78 0.97 2.22 13.70
C ASN A 78 2.27 1.74 13.03
N TYR A 79 3.38 1.68 13.77
CA TYR A 79 4.64 1.13 13.29
C TYR A 79 4.52 -0.35 12.90
N LEU A 80 4.04 -1.22 13.80
CA LEU A 80 3.87 -2.65 13.57
C LEU A 80 2.87 -2.92 12.43
N ALA A 81 1.79 -2.14 12.35
CA ALA A 81 0.81 -2.25 11.27
C ALA A 81 1.43 -1.98 9.90
N ASN A 82 2.33 -1.00 9.80
CA ASN A 82 3.06 -0.69 8.56
C ASN A 82 4.30 -1.56 8.36
N LEU A 83 4.87 -2.19 9.39
CA LEU A 83 5.84 -3.27 9.22
C LEU A 83 5.19 -4.56 8.69
N CYS A 84 3.88 -4.73 8.93
CA CYS A 84 3.11 -5.87 8.44
C CYS A 84 2.86 -5.82 6.92
N HIS A 85 3.38 -6.82 6.22
CA HIS A 85 3.21 -6.99 4.78
C HIS A 85 1.87 -7.64 4.39
N ASN A 86 1.03 -7.98 5.37
CA ASN A 86 -0.25 -8.66 5.16
C ASN A 86 -0.02 -9.98 4.42
N CYS A 87 0.80 -10.86 4.99
CA CYS A 87 1.23 -12.11 4.36
C CYS A 87 0.23 -13.27 4.57
N GLY A 88 -0.48 -13.29 5.71
CA GLY A 88 -1.47 -14.32 6.03
C GLY A 88 -0.91 -15.57 6.72
N ALA A 89 0.40 -15.82 6.66
CA ALA A 89 1.03 -16.99 7.27
C ALA A 89 0.71 -17.13 8.77
N CYS A 90 0.77 -16.03 9.52
CA CYS A 90 0.44 -16.02 10.95
C CYS A 90 -1.03 -16.35 11.23
N LEU A 91 -1.96 -16.09 10.30
CA LEU A 91 -3.36 -16.48 10.47
C LEU A 91 -3.54 -17.99 10.31
N HIS A 92 -2.94 -18.58 9.26
CA HIS A 92 -3.08 -20.01 8.99
C HIS A 92 -2.37 -20.90 10.03
N ALA A 93 -1.31 -20.39 10.65
CA ALA A 93 -0.55 -21.13 11.65
C ALA A 93 -1.03 -20.91 13.10
N CYS A 94 -1.92 -19.94 13.35
CA CYS A 94 -2.29 -19.57 14.71
C CYS A 94 -3.32 -20.54 15.31
N GLN A 95 -2.95 -21.15 16.44
CA GLN A 95 -3.82 -22.02 17.24
C GLN A 95 -5.02 -21.27 17.85
N TYR A 96 -4.89 -19.95 17.98
CA TYR A 96 -5.90 -19.06 18.54
C TYR A 96 -6.68 -18.27 17.47
N ALA A 97 -6.50 -18.60 16.19
CA ALA A 97 -7.30 -18.01 15.11
C ALA A 97 -8.79 -18.38 15.26
N PRO A 98 -9.72 -17.59 14.72
CA PRO A 98 -11.13 -17.96 14.69
C PRO A 98 -11.32 -19.38 14.13
N PRO A 99 -12.21 -20.21 14.72
CA PRO A 99 -13.24 -19.86 15.70
C PRO A 99 -12.84 -19.95 17.19
N HIS A 100 -11.53 -20.06 17.52
CA HIS A 100 -11.09 -20.06 18.91
C HIS A 100 -11.58 -18.81 19.68
N GLU A 101 -11.84 -18.92 20.98
CA GLU A 101 -12.42 -17.85 21.82
C GLU A 101 -11.62 -16.53 21.79
N PHE A 102 -10.29 -16.62 21.73
CA PHE A 102 -9.41 -15.45 21.59
C PHE A 102 -9.50 -14.75 20.23
N ALA A 103 -10.01 -15.44 19.20
CA ALA A 103 -10.26 -14.93 17.85
C ALA A 103 -9.10 -14.10 17.26
N VAL A 104 -7.86 -14.57 17.42
CA VAL A 104 -6.64 -13.84 17.04
C VAL A 104 -6.55 -13.73 15.52
N ASN A 105 -6.69 -12.52 14.98
CA ASN A 105 -6.56 -12.26 13.54
C ASN A 105 -5.61 -11.08 13.26
N VAL A 106 -4.30 -11.38 13.27
CA VAL A 106 -3.22 -10.42 13.02
C VAL A 106 -3.37 -9.68 11.68
N PRO A 107 -3.53 -10.33 10.50
CA PRO A 107 -3.55 -9.59 9.24
C PRO A 107 -4.75 -8.63 9.13
N GLN A 108 -5.93 -9.02 9.61
CA GLN A 108 -7.11 -8.17 9.58
C GLN A 108 -7.00 -7.00 10.56
N ALA A 109 -6.60 -7.24 11.81
CA ALA A 109 -6.43 -6.18 12.80
C ALA A 109 -5.41 -5.13 12.32
N MET A 110 -4.26 -5.59 11.80
CA MET A 110 -3.24 -4.72 11.22
C MET A 110 -3.74 -3.98 9.96
N ALA A 111 -4.64 -4.57 9.17
CA ALA A 111 -5.21 -3.91 7.99
C ALA A 111 -6.08 -2.70 8.37
N LYS A 112 -6.86 -2.81 9.44
CA LYS A 112 -7.70 -1.72 9.94
C LYS A 112 -6.85 -0.55 10.42
N VAL A 113 -5.84 -0.80 11.27
CA VAL A 113 -4.91 0.24 11.73
C VAL A 113 -4.12 0.88 10.58
N ARG A 114 -3.64 0.10 9.60
CA ARG A 114 -2.98 0.68 8.40
C ARG A 114 -3.87 1.65 7.64
N LEU A 115 -5.16 1.33 7.47
CA LEU A 115 -6.09 2.24 6.80
C LEU A 115 -6.23 3.55 7.59
N GLN A 116 -6.25 3.49 8.92
CA GLN A 116 -6.22 4.68 9.78
C GLN A 116 -4.93 5.47 9.58
N THR A 117 -3.76 4.81 9.57
CA THR A 117 -2.45 5.44 9.29
C THR A 117 -2.50 6.28 8.02
N TYR A 118 -2.96 5.70 6.90
CA TYR A 118 -2.97 6.41 5.62
C TYR A 118 -3.82 7.67 5.65
N THR A 119 -4.88 7.66 6.45
CA THR A 119 -5.80 8.80 6.56
C THR A 119 -5.36 9.84 7.57
N GLU A 120 -4.70 9.43 8.66
CA GLU A 120 -4.21 10.31 9.71
C GLU A 120 -3.01 11.13 9.24
N TYR A 121 -2.09 10.49 8.53
CA TYR A 121 -0.89 11.16 8.00
C TYR A 121 -1.12 11.83 6.64
N ALA A 122 -2.30 11.68 6.03
CA ALA A 122 -2.64 12.36 4.79
C ALA A 122 -2.63 13.89 4.95
N PHE A 123 -2.04 14.58 3.98
CA PHE A 123 -2.07 16.03 3.90
C PHE A 123 -2.57 16.49 2.53
N PRO A 124 -3.55 17.40 2.46
CA PRO A 124 -4.43 17.85 3.55
C PRO A 124 -5.36 16.73 4.06
N ALA A 125 -5.67 16.75 5.36
CA ALA A 125 -6.44 15.68 6.01
C ALA A 125 -7.87 15.50 5.43
N ALA A 126 -8.49 16.58 4.94
CA ALA A 126 -9.81 16.54 4.33
C ALA A 126 -9.85 15.62 3.09
N LEU A 127 -8.81 15.66 2.26
CA LEU A 127 -8.72 14.84 1.05
C LEU A 127 -8.48 13.36 1.39
N GLY A 128 -7.66 13.08 2.42
CA GLY A 128 -7.50 11.71 2.95
C GLY A 128 -8.81 11.10 3.43
N LYS A 129 -9.64 11.87 4.14
CA LYS A 129 -10.97 11.44 4.60
C LYS A 129 -11.94 11.17 3.45
N LEU A 130 -11.91 12.02 2.41
CA LEU A 130 -12.73 11.84 1.21
C LEU A 130 -12.34 10.56 0.46
N TYR A 131 -11.03 10.37 0.22
CA TYR A 131 -10.53 9.22 -0.52
C TYR A 131 -10.81 7.89 0.21
N ARG A 132 -10.75 7.88 1.55
CA ARG A 132 -11.08 6.69 2.37
C ARG A 132 -12.44 6.09 2.03
N ARG A 133 -13.46 6.94 1.82
CA ARG A 133 -14.85 6.49 1.64
C ARG A 133 -15.16 6.05 0.21
N ASN A 134 -14.58 6.73 -0.78
CA ASN A 134 -14.98 6.61 -2.18
C ASN A 134 -13.81 6.42 -3.15
N GLY A 135 -12.67 5.87 -2.71
CA GLY A 135 -11.41 5.86 -3.47
C GLY A 135 -11.52 5.42 -4.94
N LEU A 136 -12.26 4.36 -5.24
CA LEU A 136 -12.49 3.91 -6.62
C LEU A 136 -13.33 4.90 -7.44
N ALA A 137 -14.50 5.30 -6.92
CA ALA A 137 -15.40 6.22 -7.60
C ALA A 137 -14.73 7.57 -7.85
N LEU A 138 -14.03 8.11 -6.84
CA LEU A 138 -13.29 9.37 -6.95
C LEU A 138 -12.17 9.26 -8.00
N SER A 139 -11.40 8.16 -7.99
CA SER A 139 -10.34 7.93 -8.98
C SER A 139 -10.87 7.95 -10.42
N LEU A 140 -11.93 7.18 -10.69
CA LEU A 140 -12.51 7.09 -12.03
C LEU A 140 -13.21 8.39 -12.45
N ALA A 141 -13.91 9.05 -11.53
CA ALA A 141 -14.59 10.32 -11.81
C ALA A 141 -13.58 11.43 -12.10
N THR A 142 -12.48 11.53 -11.34
CA THR A 142 -11.41 12.50 -11.61
C THR A 142 -10.72 12.21 -12.95
N ALA A 143 -10.41 10.94 -13.25
CA ALA A 143 -9.81 10.56 -14.53
C ALA A 143 -10.73 10.89 -15.72
N ALA A 144 -12.00 10.50 -15.64
CA ALA A 144 -12.98 10.77 -16.70
C ALA A 144 -13.25 12.27 -16.86
N GLY A 145 -13.40 13.01 -15.75
CA GLY A 145 -13.63 14.45 -15.78
C GLY A 145 -12.47 15.24 -16.39
N LEU A 146 -11.23 14.91 -16.02
CA LEU A 146 -10.04 15.55 -16.59
C LEU A 146 -9.84 15.16 -18.07
N ALA A 147 -10.02 13.89 -18.41
CA ALA A 147 -9.94 13.44 -19.80
C ALA A 147 -11.00 14.13 -20.68
N LEU A 148 -12.24 14.21 -20.19
CA LEU A 148 -13.33 14.90 -20.88
C LEU A 148 -13.04 16.40 -21.03
N PHE A 149 -12.57 17.06 -19.98
CA PHE A 149 -12.21 18.47 -20.02
C PHE A 149 -11.13 18.75 -21.09
N LEU A 150 -10.06 17.94 -21.11
CA LEU A 150 -8.99 18.07 -22.11
C LEU A 150 -9.49 17.75 -23.52
N ALA A 151 -10.33 16.73 -23.69
CA ALA A 151 -10.90 16.39 -24.99
C ALA A 151 -11.81 17.50 -25.53
N LEU A 152 -12.68 18.08 -24.68
CA LEU A 152 -13.52 19.22 -25.07
C LEU A 152 -12.66 20.45 -25.43
N THR A 153 -11.57 20.69 -24.70
CA THR A 153 -10.62 21.76 -25.03
C THR A 153 -10.04 21.57 -26.44
N VAL A 154 -9.54 20.37 -26.75
CA VAL A 154 -9.02 20.03 -28.09
C VAL A 154 -10.10 20.16 -29.18
N MET A 155 -11.33 19.73 -28.88
CA MET A 155 -12.46 19.81 -29.80
C MET A 155 -12.75 21.25 -30.22
N LEU A 156 -12.64 22.21 -29.29
CA LEU A 156 -12.88 23.63 -29.54
C LEU A 156 -11.72 24.33 -30.27
N THR A 157 -10.49 23.84 -30.16
CA THR A 157 -9.29 24.52 -30.71
C THR A 157 -8.79 23.95 -32.02
N GLY A 158 -8.98 22.66 -32.31
CA GLY A 158 -8.40 22.01 -33.49
C GLY A 158 -9.05 20.70 -33.94
N GLY A 159 -10.12 20.27 -33.27
CA GLY A 159 -10.83 19.02 -33.56
C GLY A 159 -10.19 17.79 -32.91
N LEU A 160 -11.02 16.83 -32.51
CA LEU A 160 -10.57 15.58 -31.88
C LEU A 160 -9.85 14.63 -32.85
N PHE A 161 -10.19 14.74 -34.14
CA PHE A 161 -9.59 13.98 -35.22
C PHE A 161 -8.99 14.95 -36.23
N HIS A 162 -7.72 14.77 -36.55
CA HIS A 162 -6.96 15.70 -37.39
C HIS A 162 -6.12 14.93 -38.44
N ALA A 163 -5.54 15.63 -39.41
CA ALA A 163 -4.53 15.04 -40.28
C ALA A 163 -3.30 14.63 -39.45
N PRO A 164 -2.61 13.51 -39.73
CA PRO A 164 -1.47 13.05 -38.94
C PRO A 164 -0.43 14.15 -38.66
N LEU A 165 -0.10 14.34 -37.38
CA LEU A 165 0.86 15.36 -36.92
C LEU A 165 2.28 14.80 -36.72
N ALA A 166 2.59 13.65 -37.32
CA ALA A 166 3.89 12.95 -37.18
C ALA A 166 4.33 12.75 -35.71
N GLY A 167 3.38 12.55 -34.79
CA GLY A 167 3.65 12.36 -33.36
C GLY A 167 3.97 13.64 -32.58
N ASP A 168 3.85 14.83 -33.17
CA ASP A 168 4.11 16.10 -32.48
C ASP A 168 2.98 16.43 -31.49
N PHE A 169 3.18 16.03 -30.23
CA PHE A 169 2.25 16.33 -29.15
C PHE A 169 2.17 17.83 -28.80
N TYR A 170 3.23 18.61 -29.10
CA TYR A 170 3.28 20.02 -28.75
C TYR A 170 2.42 20.90 -29.67
N ALA A 171 2.09 20.39 -30.86
CA ALA A 171 1.08 20.99 -31.73
C ALA A 171 -0.33 20.96 -31.11
N VAL A 172 -0.63 20.00 -30.22
CA VAL A 172 -1.91 19.90 -29.52
C VAL A 172 -1.87 20.64 -28.17
N PHE A 173 -0.86 20.35 -27.36
CA PHE A 173 -0.67 21.00 -26.06
C PHE A 173 0.77 21.53 -25.95
N PRO A 174 0.95 22.86 -25.93
CA PRO A 174 2.29 23.46 -25.85
C PRO A 174 3.10 22.95 -24.65
N HIS A 175 4.41 22.75 -24.85
CA HIS A 175 5.31 22.19 -23.83
C HIS A 175 5.17 22.90 -22.46
N ASN A 176 5.20 24.23 -22.44
CA ASN A 176 5.15 25.01 -21.19
C ASN A 176 3.84 24.80 -20.43
N THR A 177 2.72 24.60 -21.14
CA THR A 177 1.42 24.28 -20.52
C THR A 177 1.48 22.91 -19.84
N LEU A 178 2.02 21.90 -20.53
CA LEU A 178 2.19 20.56 -19.97
C LEU A 178 3.15 20.58 -18.76
N ALA A 179 4.30 21.26 -18.89
CA ALA A 179 5.28 21.37 -17.82
C ALA A 179 4.70 22.04 -16.57
N LEU A 180 3.95 23.14 -16.74
CA LEU A 180 3.30 23.85 -15.63
C LEU A 180 2.23 22.98 -14.96
N MET A 181 1.30 22.41 -15.73
CA MET A 181 0.19 21.63 -15.18
C MET A 181 0.68 20.37 -14.44
N PHE A 182 1.51 19.55 -15.10
CA PHE A 182 2.01 18.31 -14.50
C PHE A 182 3.06 18.56 -13.43
N GLY A 183 3.93 19.57 -13.60
CA GLY A 183 4.89 19.98 -12.60
C GLY A 183 4.22 20.46 -11.30
N SER A 184 3.14 21.22 -11.41
CA SER A 184 2.36 21.68 -10.24
C SER A 184 1.71 20.52 -9.50
N VAL A 185 1.04 19.62 -10.22
CA VAL A 185 0.39 18.43 -9.63
C VAL A 185 1.42 17.49 -9.00
N PHE A 186 2.55 17.24 -9.67
CA PHE A 186 3.64 16.43 -9.16
C PHE A 186 4.27 17.04 -7.91
N GLY A 187 4.57 18.35 -7.93
CA GLY A 187 5.13 19.08 -6.79
C GLY A 187 4.21 19.02 -5.57
N PHE A 188 2.89 19.21 -5.78
CA PHE A 188 1.91 19.04 -4.71
C PHE A 188 1.89 17.61 -4.16
N ALA A 189 1.90 16.59 -5.02
CA ALA A 189 1.90 15.19 -4.59
C ALA A 189 3.15 14.84 -3.75
N MET A 190 4.32 15.33 -4.17
CA MET A 190 5.58 15.14 -3.43
C MET A 190 5.55 15.86 -2.08
N LEU A 191 5.04 17.10 -2.03
CA LEU A 191 4.88 17.84 -0.78
C LEU A 191 3.94 17.11 0.19
N ALA A 192 2.77 16.67 -0.29
CA ALA A 192 1.79 15.96 0.50
C ALA A 192 2.35 14.66 1.10
N LEU A 193 3.02 13.84 0.27
CA LEU A 193 3.68 12.62 0.72
C LEU A 193 4.84 12.90 1.69
N GLY A 194 5.64 13.93 1.42
CA GLY A 194 6.76 14.34 2.27
C GLY A 194 6.31 14.76 3.66
N ILE A 195 5.24 15.55 3.76
CA ILE A 195 4.63 15.94 5.04
C ILE A 195 4.13 14.71 5.79
N GLY A 196 3.39 13.81 5.12
CA GLY A 196 2.88 12.58 5.73
C GLY A 196 3.99 11.65 6.23
N ALA A 197 5.02 11.44 5.42
CA ALA A 197 6.19 10.64 5.78
C ALA A 197 6.96 11.25 6.97
N ALA A 198 7.14 12.58 6.99
CA ALA A 198 7.82 13.27 8.08
C ALA A 198 7.06 13.18 9.41
N ARG A 199 5.72 13.26 9.36
CA ARG A 199 4.86 13.05 10.55
C ARG A 199 4.95 11.60 11.05
N PHE A 200 4.77 10.61 10.18
CA PHE A 200 4.92 9.20 10.53
C PHE A 200 6.31 8.87 11.08
N TRP A 201 7.36 9.49 10.53
CA TRP A 201 8.72 9.31 11.00
C TRP A 201 8.89 9.78 12.45
N ARG A 202 8.43 11.00 12.78
CA ARG A 202 8.58 11.61 14.11
C ARG A 202 7.85 10.86 15.21
N ASP A 203 6.71 10.24 14.91
CA ASP A 203 5.87 9.59 15.94
C ASP A 203 6.48 8.33 16.55
N VAL A 204 7.40 7.65 15.85
CA VAL A 204 8.10 6.46 16.36
C VAL A 204 9.58 6.61 16.02
N SER A 205 10.30 7.51 16.69
CA SER A 205 11.72 7.71 16.40
C SER A 205 12.58 6.65 17.12
N PRO A 206 13.24 5.72 16.40
CA PRO A 206 14.05 4.69 17.03
C PRO A 206 15.51 5.13 17.25
N GLY A 207 15.88 6.38 16.96
CA GLY A 207 17.25 6.88 17.04
C GLY A 207 17.86 7.20 15.67
N ALA A 208 19.18 7.39 15.61
CA ALA A 208 19.88 7.84 14.40
C ALA A 208 19.98 6.74 13.33
N ALA A 209 19.73 7.09 12.07
CA ALA A 209 19.87 6.18 10.93
C ALA A 209 21.34 6.06 10.52
N SER A 210 21.93 4.88 10.74
CA SER A 210 23.27 4.57 10.21
C SER A 210 23.21 4.18 8.73
N GLY A 211 24.30 4.38 7.99
CA GLY A 211 24.37 4.00 6.57
C GLY A 211 24.04 2.52 6.32
N ALA A 212 24.46 1.63 7.23
CA ALA A 212 24.14 0.20 7.17
C ALA A 212 22.63 -0.08 7.35
N ALA A 213 21.95 0.65 8.24
CA ALA A 213 20.50 0.51 8.42
C ALA A 213 19.72 0.99 7.19
N VAL A 214 20.16 2.10 6.59
CA VAL A 214 19.57 2.62 5.34
C VAL A 214 19.76 1.63 4.18
N ALA A 215 20.97 1.10 4.01
CA ALA A 215 21.27 0.13 2.96
C ALA A 215 20.42 -1.16 3.10
N GLU A 216 20.28 -1.68 4.33
CA GLU A 216 19.45 -2.86 4.57
C GLU A 216 17.97 -2.58 4.29
N ALA A 217 17.42 -1.47 4.80
CA ALA A 217 16.02 -1.12 4.60
C ALA A 217 15.70 -0.91 3.11
N ALA A 218 16.60 -0.27 2.37
CA ALA A 218 16.50 -0.11 0.92
C ALA A 218 16.55 -1.48 0.21
N HIS A 219 17.49 -2.35 0.57
CA HIS A 219 17.58 -3.70 0.02
C HIS A 219 16.29 -4.50 0.26
N ASP A 220 15.77 -4.49 1.49
CA ASP A 220 14.57 -5.23 1.86
C ASP A 220 13.31 -4.68 1.17
N ALA A 221 13.21 -3.36 1.02
CA ALA A 221 12.13 -2.71 0.27
C ALA A 221 12.19 -3.07 -1.22
N LEU A 222 13.36 -2.94 -1.86
CA LEU A 222 13.54 -3.18 -3.31
C LEU A 222 13.43 -4.66 -3.68
N ARG A 223 13.85 -5.58 -2.81
CA ARG A 223 13.69 -7.04 -3.02
C ARG A 223 12.32 -7.55 -2.60
N LEU A 224 11.54 -6.73 -1.89
CA LEU A 224 10.32 -7.10 -1.19
C LEU A 224 10.54 -8.34 -0.31
N ARG A 225 11.60 -8.31 0.51
CA ARG A 225 12.04 -9.44 1.34
C ARG A 225 10.86 -10.06 2.09
N TYR A 226 10.13 -9.26 2.87
CA TYR A 226 9.01 -9.76 3.69
C TYR A 226 7.73 -10.12 2.93
N LEU A 227 7.74 -10.15 1.59
CA LEU A 227 6.72 -10.81 0.76
C LEU A 227 7.09 -12.25 0.37
N ASP A 228 8.23 -12.75 0.82
CA ASP A 228 8.64 -14.16 0.65
C ASP A 228 8.22 -15.06 1.84
N GLY A 229 7.53 -14.50 2.83
CA GLY A 229 7.04 -15.24 4.01
C GLY A 229 8.10 -15.53 5.07
N GLY A 230 9.31 -14.96 4.98
CA GLY A 230 10.42 -15.22 5.90
C GLY A 230 11.17 -16.53 5.60
N HIS A 231 10.45 -17.53 5.09
CA HIS A 231 10.99 -18.83 4.66
C HIS A 231 11.23 -18.94 3.13
N GLY A 232 11.09 -17.84 2.39
CA GLY A 232 11.37 -17.81 0.94
C GLY A 232 10.30 -18.40 0.01
N LYS A 233 9.22 -18.99 0.54
CA LYS A 233 8.18 -19.67 -0.29
C LYS A 233 7.02 -18.75 -0.69
N GLY A 234 6.98 -17.52 -0.18
CA GLY A 234 5.95 -16.53 -0.49
C GLY A 234 4.90 -16.38 0.60
N CYS A 235 3.81 -15.70 0.25
CA CYS A 235 2.71 -15.40 1.15
C CYS A 235 1.44 -16.12 0.73
N ASN A 236 0.56 -16.39 1.69
CA ASN A 236 -0.78 -16.91 1.46
C ASN A 236 -1.65 -15.89 0.74
N ASN A 237 -2.68 -16.38 0.03
CA ASN A 237 -3.66 -15.48 -0.59
C ASN A 237 -5.11 -15.96 -0.44
N ALA A 238 -5.50 -17.04 -1.12
CA ALA A 238 -6.87 -17.58 -1.07
C ALA A 238 -7.04 -18.65 0.01
N ASP A 239 -6.00 -19.44 0.22
CA ASP A 239 -5.92 -20.59 1.11
C ASP A 239 -4.56 -20.59 1.86
N ASP A 240 -4.25 -21.70 2.53
CA ASP A 240 -3.03 -21.94 3.30
C ASP A 240 -1.81 -22.29 2.42
N ALA A 241 -1.95 -22.33 1.09
CA ALA A 241 -0.82 -22.54 0.20
C ALA A 241 0.07 -21.30 0.07
N PHE A 242 1.38 -21.49 0.13
CA PHE A 242 2.35 -20.42 -0.09
C PHE A 242 2.51 -20.10 -1.58
N THR A 243 2.56 -18.80 -1.91
CA THR A 243 2.81 -18.37 -3.28
C THR A 243 3.66 -17.09 -3.38
N LEU A 244 4.53 -17.06 -4.39
CA LEU A 244 5.34 -15.89 -4.74
C LEU A 244 4.64 -14.91 -5.68
N TRP A 245 3.42 -15.21 -6.15
CA TRP A 245 2.73 -14.39 -7.15
C TRP A 245 2.52 -12.95 -6.68
N ARG A 246 2.19 -12.75 -5.40
CA ARG A 246 2.04 -11.39 -4.85
C ARG A 246 3.34 -10.59 -4.94
N ARG A 247 4.49 -11.21 -4.64
CA ARG A 247 5.81 -10.56 -4.74
C ARG A 247 6.15 -10.24 -6.20
N ARG A 248 5.94 -11.19 -7.11
CA ARG A 248 6.20 -11.01 -8.56
C ARG A 248 5.36 -9.88 -9.15
N PHE A 249 4.05 -9.86 -8.87
CA PHE A 249 3.18 -8.81 -9.37
C PHE A 249 3.51 -7.43 -8.77
N HIS A 250 3.91 -7.35 -7.49
CA HIS A 250 4.42 -6.09 -6.95
C HIS A 250 5.72 -5.65 -7.64
N HIS A 251 6.64 -6.55 -7.99
CA HIS A 251 7.83 -6.20 -8.75
C HIS A 251 7.50 -5.65 -10.14
N PHE A 252 6.58 -6.29 -10.87
CA PHE A 252 6.08 -5.75 -12.15
C PHE A 252 5.46 -4.35 -11.97
N THR A 253 4.67 -4.14 -10.92
CA THR A 253 4.08 -2.82 -10.64
C THR A 253 5.14 -1.78 -10.27
N PHE A 254 6.04 -2.11 -9.34
CA PHE A 254 7.04 -1.17 -8.82
C PHE A 254 8.06 -0.81 -9.89
N TYR A 255 8.71 -1.80 -10.50
CA TYR A 255 9.70 -1.56 -11.55
C TYR A 255 9.03 -1.04 -12.82
N GLY A 256 7.79 -1.44 -13.12
CA GLY A 256 7.02 -0.84 -14.22
C GLY A 256 6.83 0.66 -14.04
N PHE A 257 6.39 1.09 -12.84
CA PHE A 257 6.27 2.50 -12.50
C PHE A 257 7.63 3.23 -12.54
N MET A 258 8.69 2.64 -11.99
CA MET A 258 10.04 3.22 -12.01
C MET A 258 10.58 3.39 -13.43
N LEU A 259 10.31 2.45 -14.35
CA LEU A 259 10.70 2.57 -15.75
C LEU A 259 9.91 3.67 -16.47
N CYS A 260 8.60 3.82 -16.22
CA CYS A 260 7.83 4.95 -16.73
C CYS A 260 8.34 6.29 -16.18
N PHE A 261 8.66 6.35 -14.88
CA PHE A 261 9.25 7.55 -14.29
C PHE A 261 10.61 7.88 -14.89
N ALA A 262 11.48 6.87 -15.08
CA ALA A 262 12.77 7.02 -15.73
C ALA A 262 12.62 7.50 -17.18
N ALA A 263 11.62 7.02 -17.93
CA ALA A 263 11.31 7.52 -19.27
C ALA A 263 11.04 9.03 -19.27
N THR A 264 10.24 9.51 -18.33
CA THR A 264 9.97 10.95 -18.15
C THR A 264 11.24 11.70 -17.79
N CYS A 265 12.04 11.22 -16.83
CA CYS A 265 13.30 11.86 -16.46
C CYS A 265 14.28 11.97 -17.64
N VAL A 266 14.45 10.90 -18.42
CA VAL A 266 15.34 10.89 -19.59
C VAL A 266 14.79 11.83 -20.67
N ALA A 267 13.47 11.85 -20.91
CA ALA A 267 12.85 12.80 -21.83
C ALA A 267 13.05 14.27 -21.40
N THR A 268 12.96 14.56 -20.09
CA THR A 268 13.26 15.89 -19.55
C THR A 268 14.72 16.28 -19.76
N LEU A 269 15.66 15.35 -19.50
CA LEU A 269 17.09 15.58 -19.77
C LEU A 269 17.33 15.84 -21.27
N TYR A 270 16.73 15.05 -22.15
CA TYR A 270 16.85 15.25 -23.60
C TYR A 270 16.38 16.64 -24.00
N HIS A 271 15.22 17.08 -23.49
CA HIS A 271 14.65 18.38 -23.80
C HIS A 271 15.53 19.54 -23.28
N TYR A 272 15.85 19.57 -21.99
CA TYR A 272 16.47 20.73 -21.35
C TYR A 272 18.00 20.73 -21.41
N LEU A 273 18.64 19.55 -21.39
CA LEU A 273 20.10 19.45 -21.40
C LEU A 273 20.66 19.24 -22.82
N LEU A 274 19.96 18.48 -23.67
CA LEU A 274 20.44 18.15 -25.02
C LEU A 274 19.73 18.93 -26.13
N GLY A 275 18.70 19.72 -25.81
CA GLY A 275 17.88 20.44 -26.80
C GLY A 275 17.07 19.53 -27.72
N GLN A 276 16.96 18.23 -27.41
CA GLN A 276 16.24 17.25 -28.22
C GLN A 276 14.78 17.19 -27.77
N GLN A 277 13.89 17.67 -28.62
CA GLN A 277 12.47 17.72 -28.33
C GLN A 277 11.74 16.47 -28.85
N ALA A 278 10.63 16.11 -28.20
CA ALA A 278 9.71 15.11 -28.74
C ALA A 278 9.12 15.60 -30.08
N PRO A 279 8.73 14.70 -31.01
CA PRO A 279 8.60 13.25 -30.87
C PRO A 279 9.92 12.48 -30.90
N TYR A 280 10.04 11.46 -30.04
CA TYR A 280 11.21 10.59 -30.01
C TYR A 280 11.02 9.32 -30.87
N PRO A 281 12.08 8.82 -31.54
CA PRO A 281 12.05 7.55 -32.27
C PRO A 281 11.67 6.36 -31.38
N PHE A 282 11.12 5.28 -31.97
CA PHE A 282 10.69 4.10 -31.23
C PHE A 282 11.80 3.43 -30.41
N TRP A 283 13.03 3.43 -30.94
CA TRP A 283 14.20 2.82 -30.30
C TRP A 283 14.94 3.77 -29.34
N SER A 284 14.39 4.96 -29.09
CA SER A 284 14.96 5.89 -28.12
C SER A 284 14.79 5.40 -26.69
N ALA A 285 15.69 5.81 -25.79
CA ALA A 285 15.62 5.43 -24.38
C ALA A 285 14.27 5.80 -23.71
N PRO A 286 13.69 7.01 -23.89
CA PRO A 286 12.38 7.32 -23.31
C PRO A 286 11.26 6.37 -23.76
N VAL A 287 11.21 6.02 -25.05
CA VAL A 287 10.15 5.16 -25.59
C VAL A 287 10.32 3.71 -25.12
N LEU A 288 11.54 3.18 -25.11
CA LEU A 288 11.79 1.81 -24.64
C LEU A 288 11.49 1.66 -23.15
N LEU A 289 11.96 2.61 -22.32
CA LEU A 289 11.68 2.63 -20.88
C LEU A 289 10.18 2.76 -20.62
N GLY A 290 9.49 3.66 -21.33
CA GLY A 290 8.05 3.87 -21.19
C GLY A 290 7.23 2.65 -21.64
N THR A 291 7.65 1.98 -22.71
CA THR A 291 6.98 0.77 -23.21
C THR A 291 7.14 -0.40 -22.24
N ALA A 292 8.37 -0.70 -21.82
CA ALA A 292 8.63 -1.75 -20.85
C ALA A 292 7.94 -1.47 -19.50
N GLY A 293 7.96 -0.20 -19.06
CA GLY A 293 7.27 0.27 -17.87
C GLY A 293 5.75 0.08 -17.96
N GLY A 294 5.15 0.48 -19.09
CA GLY A 294 3.73 0.33 -19.38
C GLY A 294 3.28 -1.13 -19.36
N ILE A 295 4.05 -2.03 -19.99
CA ILE A 295 3.78 -3.48 -19.95
C ILE A 295 3.84 -4.01 -18.52
N GLY A 296 4.86 -3.61 -17.74
CA GLY A 296 4.95 -3.97 -16.31
C GLY A 296 3.74 -3.48 -15.51
N LEU A 297 3.27 -2.26 -15.78
CA LEU A 297 2.07 -1.67 -15.18
C LEU A 297 0.74 -2.21 -15.71
N LEU A 298 0.74 -3.04 -16.75
CA LEU A 298 -0.42 -3.87 -17.09
C LEU A 298 -0.38 -5.18 -16.31
N ILE A 299 0.74 -5.92 -16.40
CA ILE A 299 0.89 -7.25 -15.81
C ILE A 299 0.77 -7.20 -14.28
N GLY A 300 1.52 -6.30 -13.63
CA GLY A 300 1.57 -6.22 -12.18
C GLY A 300 0.21 -5.88 -11.55
N PRO A 301 -0.37 -4.70 -11.84
CA PRO A 301 -1.66 -4.31 -11.29
C PRO A 301 -2.81 -5.27 -11.64
N ALA A 302 -2.84 -5.85 -12.85
CA ALA A 302 -3.86 -6.86 -13.19
C ALA A 302 -3.75 -8.11 -12.32
N GLY A 303 -2.52 -8.62 -12.13
CA GLY A 303 -2.25 -9.74 -11.23
C GLY A 303 -2.57 -9.41 -9.76
N LEU A 304 -2.27 -8.18 -9.31
CA LEU A 304 -2.64 -7.72 -7.96
C LEU A 304 -4.15 -7.58 -7.78
N LEU A 305 -4.88 -7.15 -8.81
CA LEU A 305 -6.33 -7.10 -8.79
C LEU A 305 -6.93 -8.50 -8.66
N TRP A 306 -6.44 -9.44 -9.47
CA TRP A 306 -6.86 -10.83 -9.41
C TRP A 306 -6.62 -11.44 -8.03
N LEU A 307 -5.43 -11.22 -7.44
CA LEU A 307 -5.14 -11.66 -6.07
C LEU A 307 -6.03 -10.97 -5.03
N ASN A 308 -6.30 -9.66 -5.18
CA ASN A 308 -7.18 -8.90 -4.28
C ASN A 308 -8.62 -9.44 -4.28
N LEU A 309 -9.13 -9.85 -5.44
CA LEU A 309 -10.47 -10.42 -5.59
C LEU A 309 -10.58 -11.81 -4.98
N LYS A 310 -9.54 -12.64 -5.12
CA LYS A 310 -9.49 -14.00 -4.58
C LYS A 310 -9.00 -14.11 -3.14
N ARG A 311 -8.73 -12.98 -2.48
CA ARG A 311 -8.08 -12.98 -1.17
C ARG A 311 -9.00 -13.53 -0.09
N HIS A 312 -8.46 -14.37 0.79
CA HIS A 312 -9.15 -14.95 1.93
C HIS A 312 -9.80 -13.82 2.78
N PRO A 313 -11.09 -13.92 3.16
CA PRO A 313 -11.82 -12.83 3.83
C PRO A 313 -11.19 -12.36 5.14
N LEU A 314 -10.57 -13.29 5.89
CA LEU A 314 -9.90 -12.99 7.16
C LEU A 314 -8.49 -12.39 7.00
N GLN A 315 -7.91 -12.34 5.80
CA GLN A 315 -6.55 -11.80 5.60
C GLN A 315 -6.53 -10.29 5.29
N GLY A 316 -7.62 -9.56 5.48
CA GLY A 316 -7.66 -8.13 5.21
C GLY A 316 -8.94 -7.48 5.70
N ASP A 317 -9.05 -6.20 5.41
CA ASP A 317 -10.23 -5.40 5.74
C ASP A 317 -11.01 -5.05 4.46
N ALA A 318 -12.32 -5.24 4.51
CA ALA A 318 -13.22 -4.96 3.39
C ALA A 318 -13.29 -3.45 3.09
N ALA A 319 -13.21 -2.59 4.12
CA ALA A 319 -13.28 -1.14 3.93
C ALA A 319 -12.04 -0.57 3.23
N GLN A 320 -10.93 -1.31 3.18
CA GLN A 320 -9.74 -0.94 2.41
C GLN A 320 -9.87 -1.20 0.89
N LYS A 321 -10.79 -2.07 0.47
CA LYS A 321 -10.90 -2.53 -0.94
C LYS A 321 -11.14 -1.39 -1.94
N PRO A 322 -12.01 -0.38 -1.69
CA PRO A 322 -12.21 0.71 -2.64
C PRO A 322 -10.93 1.52 -2.93
N MET A 323 -10.14 1.82 -1.90
CA MET A 323 -8.86 2.54 -2.01
C MET A 323 -7.83 1.72 -2.78
N ASP A 324 -7.72 0.42 -2.47
CA ASP A 324 -6.80 -0.50 -3.16
C ASP A 324 -7.15 -0.62 -4.66
N ARG A 325 -8.44 -0.80 -4.98
CA ARG A 325 -8.93 -0.97 -6.35
C ARG A 325 -8.87 0.32 -7.17
N GLY A 326 -9.14 1.48 -6.56
CA GLY A 326 -9.02 2.78 -7.23
C GLY A 326 -7.61 3.04 -7.73
N PHE A 327 -6.61 2.79 -6.88
CA PHE A 327 -5.22 2.96 -7.26
C PHE A 327 -4.80 1.96 -8.36
N ILE A 328 -5.19 0.68 -8.23
CA ILE A 328 -4.93 -0.33 -9.26
C ILE A 328 -5.56 0.06 -10.61
N ALA A 329 -6.81 0.55 -10.60
CA ALA A 329 -7.50 0.98 -11.80
C ALA A 329 -6.78 2.14 -12.50
N LEU A 330 -6.32 3.15 -11.75
CA LEU A 330 -5.56 4.26 -12.33
C LEU A 330 -4.23 3.81 -12.93
N LEU A 331 -3.52 2.87 -12.30
CA LEU A 331 -2.30 2.30 -12.87
C LEU A 331 -2.56 1.56 -14.19
N LEU A 332 -3.62 0.73 -14.25
CA LEU A 332 -4.02 0.02 -15.46
C LEU A 332 -4.47 0.97 -16.58
N LEU A 333 -5.28 1.97 -16.24
CA LEU A 333 -5.73 2.97 -17.20
C LEU A 333 -4.54 3.79 -17.73
N THR A 334 -3.61 4.18 -16.85
CA THR A 334 -2.42 4.95 -17.25
C THR A 334 -1.58 4.16 -18.25
N SER A 335 -1.30 2.88 -17.97
CA SER A 335 -0.49 2.04 -18.84
C SER A 335 -1.21 1.68 -20.15
N ALA A 336 -2.49 1.31 -20.09
CA ALA A 336 -3.29 1.01 -21.27
C ALA A 336 -3.40 2.22 -22.21
N THR A 337 -3.74 3.39 -21.68
CA THR A 337 -3.88 4.61 -22.47
C THR A 337 -2.54 5.12 -23.00
N GLY A 338 -1.44 4.94 -22.26
CA GLY A 338 -0.10 5.32 -22.72
C GLY A 338 0.40 4.44 -23.87
N LEU A 339 0.18 3.13 -23.80
CA LEU A 339 0.53 2.21 -24.89
C LEU A 339 -0.39 2.42 -26.11
N ALA A 340 -1.68 2.69 -25.89
CA ALA A 340 -2.60 3.04 -26.97
C ALA A 340 -2.20 4.35 -27.66
N LEU A 341 -1.80 5.37 -26.89
CA LEU A 341 -1.25 6.61 -27.42
C LEU A 341 0.01 6.36 -28.24
N LEU A 342 0.95 5.53 -27.75
CA LEU A 342 2.16 5.18 -28.50
C LEU A 342 1.82 4.50 -29.84
N ALA A 343 0.86 3.57 -29.84
CA ALA A 343 0.43 2.89 -31.06
C ALA A 343 -0.30 3.82 -32.04
N GLY A 344 -1.09 4.78 -31.52
CA GLY A 344 -1.88 5.71 -32.30
C GLY A 344 -1.23 7.07 -32.58
N ARG A 345 0.03 7.30 -32.15
CA ARG A 345 0.67 8.63 -32.18
C ARG A 345 0.80 9.23 -33.58
N ASP A 346 0.90 8.40 -34.60
CA ASP A 346 1.06 8.84 -35.99
C ASP A 346 -0.29 8.84 -36.75
N THR A 347 -1.41 8.75 -36.02
CA THR A 347 -2.76 8.71 -36.59
C THR A 347 -3.53 9.99 -36.29
N GLY A 348 -4.65 10.19 -36.99
CA GLY A 348 -5.55 11.31 -36.70
C GLY A 348 -6.24 11.27 -35.34
N ALA A 349 -6.18 10.15 -34.62
CA ALA A 349 -6.73 10.01 -33.27
C ALA A 349 -5.77 10.45 -32.15
N MET A 350 -4.55 10.89 -32.50
CA MET A 350 -3.50 11.24 -31.54
C MET A 350 -3.98 12.24 -30.48
N ALA A 351 -4.63 13.33 -30.88
CA ALA A 351 -5.07 14.37 -29.94
C ALA A 351 -6.08 13.86 -28.90
N LEU A 352 -7.03 13.01 -29.31
CA LEU A 352 -7.97 12.36 -28.38
C LEU A 352 -7.25 11.39 -27.43
N LEU A 353 -6.39 10.52 -27.96
CA LEU A 353 -5.62 9.57 -27.15
C LEU A 353 -4.72 10.28 -26.14
N LEU A 354 -4.11 11.40 -26.56
CA LEU A 354 -3.27 12.26 -25.73
C LEU A 354 -4.09 12.90 -24.61
N ALA A 355 -5.24 13.52 -24.91
CA ALA A 355 -6.12 14.10 -23.92
C ALA A 355 -6.59 13.08 -22.86
N VAL A 356 -6.97 11.87 -23.30
CA VAL A 356 -7.36 10.78 -22.41
C VAL A 356 -6.20 10.35 -21.52
N HIS A 357 -5.03 10.08 -22.10
CA HIS A 357 -3.86 9.66 -21.34
C HIS A 357 -3.43 10.72 -20.30
N LEU A 358 -3.34 11.99 -20.71
CA LEU A 358 -2.98 13.09 -19.83
C LEU A 358 -3.98 13.27 -18.68
N GLY A 359 -5.28 13.18 -18.94
CA GLY A 359 -6.32 13.24 -17.91
C GLY A 359 -6.19 12.11 -16.88
N VAL A 360 -5.93 10.89 -17.33
CA VAL A 360 -5.72 9.72 -16.47
C VAL A 360 -4.44 9.87 -15.62
N VAL A 361 -3.32 10.28 -16.22
CA VAL A 361 -2.05 10.49 -15.50
C VAL A 361 -2.21 11.59 -14.44
N MET A 362 -2.88 12.69 -14.78
CA MET A 362 -3.12 13.78 -13.84
C MET A 362 -3.99 13.33 -12.66
N ALA A 363 -5.03 12.53 -12.91
CA ALA A 363 -5.84 11.92 -11.85
C ALA A 363 -5.02 10.97 -10.96
N LEU A 364 -4.11 10.17 -11.55
CA LEU A 364 -3.18 9.33 -10.81
C LEU A 364 -2.38 10.19 -9.82
N PHE A 365 -1.65 11.21 -10.27
CA PHE A 365 -0.80 12.01 -9.38
C PHE A 365 -1.58 12.83 -8.34
N LEU A 366 -2.77 13.37 -8.69
CA LEU A 366 -3.62 14.09 -7.72
C LEU A 366 -4.09 13.18 -6.58
N THR A 367 -4.36 11.91 -6.85
CA THR A 367 -4.88 10.96 -5.87
C THR A 367 -3.79 10.13 -5.18
N LEU A 368 -2.58 10.11 -5.75
CA LEU A 368 -1.44 9.30 -5.31
C LEU A 368 -1.09 9.45 -3.81
N PRO A 369 -1.10 10.66 -3.20
CA PRO A 369 -0.82 10.81 -1.76
C PRO A 369 -1.88 10.19 -0.83
N TYR A 370 -3.11 10.05 -1.31
CA TYR A 370 -4.27 9.60 -0.52
C TYR A 370 -4.65 8.15 -0.79
N GLY A 371 -4.14 7.59 -1.90
CA GLY A 371 -4.39 6.22 -2.32
C GLY A 371 -3.47 5.20 -1.67
N LYS A 372 -3.53 3.98 -2.21
CA LYS A 372 -2.71 2.88 -1.72
C LYS A 372 -1.21 3.16 -1.87
N PHE A 373 -0.77 4.02 -2.80
CA PHE A 373 0.65 4.32 -3.02
C PHE A 373 1.40 4.72 -1.74
N ALA A 374 0.77 5.51 -0.86
CA ALA A 374 1.37 5.96 0.40
C ALA A 374 1.88 4.80 1.29
N HIS A 375 1.31 3.60 1.15
CA HIS A 375 1.78 2.42 1.87
C HIS A 375 3.25 2.09 1.57
N GLY A 376 3.73 2.32 0.34
CA GLY A 376 5.13 2.05 0.00
C GLY A 376 6.08 2.91 0.82
N ILE A 377 5.69 4.16 1.06
CA ILE A 377 6.48 5.13 1.85
C ILE A 377 6.46 4.75 3.33
N TYR A 378 5.28 4.51 3.91
CA TYR A 378 5.18 4.14 5.32
C TYR A 378 5.80 2.78 5.63
N ARG A 379 5.70 1.80 4.71
CA ARG A 379 6.41 0.51 4.83
C ARG A 379 7.92 0.69 4.80
N SER A 380 8.43 1.49 3.87
CA SER A 380 9.88 1.75 3.78
C SER A 380 10.40 2.45 5.04
N ALA A 381 9.64 3.42 5.56
CA ALA A 381 9.93 4.06 6.83
C ALA A 381 9.90 3.06 8.01
N ALA A 382 8.89 2.17 8.07
CA ALA A 382 8.83 1.13 9.10
C ALA A 382 9.99 0.12 8.99
N LEU A 383 10.39 -0.29 7.79
CA LEU A 383 11.56 -1.14 7.57
C LEU A 383 12.86 -0.46 8.03
N LEU A 384 13.02 0.83 7.76
CA LEU A 384 14.15 1.60 8.26
C LEU A 384 14.15 1.68 9.78
N LYS A 385 12.98 1.91 10.40
CA LYS A 385 12.84 1.90 11.85
C LYS A 385 13.25 0.56 12.45
N TRP A 386 12.78 -0.55 11.86
CA TRP A 386 13.18 -1.89 12.27
C TRP A 386 14.68 -2.13 12.12
N ALA A 387 15.27 -1.71 11.00
CA ALA A 387 16.71 -1.85 10.76
C ALA A 387 17.56 -1.08 11.80
N ILE A 388 17.08 0.07 12.28
CA ILE A 388 17.72 0.81 13.37
C ILE A 388 17.51 0.09 14.71
N GLU A 389 16.26 -0.23 15.03
CA GLU A 389 15.85 -0.80 16.32
C GLU A 389 16.55 -2.13 16.63
N LYS A 390 16.64 -3.04 15.65
CA LYS A 390 17.27 -4.36 15.83
C LYS A 390 18.78 -4.30 16.06
N ARG A 391 19.42 -3.16 15.76
CA ARG A 391 20.86 -2.92 16.00
C ARG A 391 21.13 -2.32 17.37
N GLN A 392 20.09 -1.94 18.10
CA GLN A 392 20.21 -1.42 19.46
C GLN A 392 20.08 -2.55 20.47
N PRO A 393 20.74 -2.42 21.64
CA PRO A 393 20.51 -3.33 22.76
C PRO A 393 19.01 -3.49 23.04
N ASP A 394 18.60 -4.70 23.37
CA ASP A 394 17.23 -4.91 23.83
C ASP A 394 17.03 -4.15 25.14
N LYS A 395 15.98 -3.32 25.19
CA LYS A 395 15.66 -2.50 26.35
C LYS A 395 14.90 -3.28 27.41
N LEU A 396 14.36 -4.46 27.07
CA LEU A 396 13.50 -5.19 27.97
C LEU A 396 14.25 -5.96 29.06
N GLN A 397 15.58 -6.13 28.97
CA GLN A 397 16.40 -6.83 29.99
C GLN A 397 15.73 -8.10 30.57
N LEU A 398 14.99 -8.84 29.74
CA LEU A 398 14.34 -10.07 30.17
C LEU A 398 15.41 -11.17 30.21
N GLY A 399 16.08 -11.29 31.36
CA GLY A 399 16.92 -12.41 31.77
C GLY A 399 17.98 -12.82 30.75
N ALA A 400 19.08 -12.07 30.69
CA ALA A 400 20.36 -12.72 30.43
C ALA A 400 20.82 -13.31 31.77
N ASP A 401 20.35 -14.51 32.06
CA ASP A 401 21.02 -15.40 33.01
C ASP A 401 22.08 -16.21 32.25
#